data_AF-A0A1C5RFK7-F1
#
_entry.id   AF-A0A1C5RFK7-F1
#
_cell.length_a   1.000
_cell.length_b   1.000
_cell.length_c   1.000
_cell.angle_alpha   90.00
_cell.angle_beta   90.00
_cell.angle_gamma   90.00
#
_symmetry.space_group_name_H-M   'P 1'
#
loop_
_entity.id
_entity.type
_entity.pdbx_description
1 polymer ?
#
loop_
_entity_poly.entity_id
_entity_poly.type
_entity_poly.pdbx_seq_one_letter_code
_entity_poly.pdbx_strand_id
1 'polypeptide(L)' 'MNFFDTMKAVFGAIWNMFGLQLRFGQYSFTLGAMFIGLFVISCSIALLHYLLNGD' A
#
# COMPACT_ATOMS: atom_id res chain seq x y z
N MET A 1 -9.43 -15.36 -3.34
CA MET A 1 -8.26 -14.77 -2.65
C MET A 1 -8.79 -13.74 -1.67
N ASN A 2 -8.48 -13.84 -0.37
CA ASN A 2 -8.99 -12.90 0.63
C ASN A 2 -8.50 -11.49 0.29
N PHE A 3 -9.36 -10.47 0.34
CA PHE A 3 -9.01 -9.08 0.00
C PHE A 3 -7.78 -8.57 0.80
N PHE A 4 -7.70 -9.00 2.06
CA PHE A 4 -6.57 -8.77 2.95
C PHE A 4 -5.25 -9.39 2.48
N ASP A 5 -5.31 -10.56 1.85
CA ASP A 5 -4.13 -11.29 1.37
C ASP A 5 -3.51 -10.56 0.18
N THR A 6 -4.36 -10.09 -0.74
CA THR A 6 -3.95 -9.24 -1.87
C THR A 6 -3.33 -7.92 -1.38
N MET A 7 -3.93 -7.27 -0.37
CA MET A 7 -3.36 -6.05 0.19
C MET A 7 -2.00 -6.27 0.87
N LYS A 8 -1.82 -7.39 1.57
CA LYS A 8 -0.53 -7.78 2.14
C LYS A 8 0.54 -7.99 1.07
N ALA A 9 0.20 -8.66 -0.03
CA ALA A 9 1.11 -8.89 -1.14
C ALA A 9 1.53 -7.58 -1.83
N VAL A 10 0.56 -6.69 -2.08
CA VAL A 10 0.82 -5.36 -2.66
C VAL A 10 1.69 -4.51 -1.74
N PHE A 11 1.41 -4.49 -0.44
CA PHE A 11 2.23 -3.76 0.53
C PHE A 11 3.65 -4.31 0.61
N GLY A 12 3.80 -5.64 0.61
CA GLY A 12 5.10 -6.30 0.58
C GLY A 12 5.90 -5.96 -0.69
N ALA A 13 5.25 -5.91 -1.86
CA ALA A 13 5.90 -5.54 -3.12
C ALA A 13 6.35 -4.07 -3.12
N ILE A 14 5.49 -3.15 -2.66
CA ILE A 14 5.81 -1.72 -2.53
C ILE A 14 6.96 -1.51 -1.54
N TRP A 15 6.93 -2.20 -0.40
CA TRP A 15 7.99 -2.13 0.60
C TRP A 15 9.34 -2.63 0.06
N ASN A 16 9.32 -3.71 -0.72
CA ASN A 16 10.54 -4.27 -1.32
C ASN A 16 11.12 -3.32 -2.39
N MET A 17 10.26 -2.72 -3.23
CA MET A 17 10.67 -1.70 -4.18
C MET A 17 11.24 -0.46 -3.48
N PHE A 18 10.65 -0.04 -2.35
CA PHE A 18 11.18 1.06 -1.54
C PHE A 18 12.52 0.74 -0.88
N GLY A 19 12.68 -0.47 -0.33
CA GLY A 19 13.96 -0.94 0.18
C GLY A 19 15.04 -0.94 -0.90
N LEU A 20 14.68 -1.32 -2.14
CA LEU A 20 15.60 -1.29 -3.28
C LEU A 20 15.98 0.15 -3.66
N GLN A 21 14.99 1.05 -3.78
CA GLN A 21 15.24 2.46 -4.13
C GLN A 21 16.07 3.21 -3.06
N LEU A 22 15.84 2.94 -1.77
CA LEU A 22 16.68 3.43 -0.68
C LEU A 22 18.14 2.99 -0.85
N ARG A 23 18.35 1.75 -1.28
CA ARG A 23 19.69 1.18 -1.49
C ARG A 23 20.43 1.78 -2.69
N PHE A 24 19.69 2.27 -3.69
CA PHE A 24 20.24 2.98 -4.85
C PHE A 24 20.44 4.49 -4.61
N GLY A 25 20.10 5.02 -3.42
CA GLY A 25 20.38 6.41 -3.02
C GLY A 25 19.59 7.49 -3.77
N GLN A 26 18.68 7.10 -4.69
CA GLN A 26 17.80 7.99 -5.44
C GLN A 26 16.43 8.16 -4.78
N TYR A 27 16.31 7.76 -3.52
CA TYR A 27 15.02 7.66 -2.86
C TYR A 27 14.52 9.00 -2.35
N SER A 28 13.46 9.49 -2.97
CA SER A 28 12.74 10.66 -2.49
C SER A 28 11.74 10.24 -1.42
N PHE A 29 12.08 10.50 -0.16
CA PHE A 29 11.23 10.22 1.01
C PHE A 29 9.79 10.75 0.84
N THR A 30 9.65 11.90 0.17
CA THR A 30 8.35 12.52 -0.14
C THR A 30 7.48 11.66 -1.06
N LEU A 31 8.06 11.08 -2.12
CA LEU A 31 7.33 10.14 -2.99
C LEU A 31 6.97 8.87 -2.23
N GLY A 32 7.89 8.38 -1.40
CA GLY A 32 7.67 7.29 -0.47
C GLY A 32 6.43 7.44 0.40
N ALA A 33 6.40 8.55 1.14
CA ALA A 33 5.29 8.90 2.01
C ALA A 33 3.98 9.11 1.25
N MET A 34 4.04 9.68 0.05
CA MET A 34 2.86 9.88 -0.81
C MET A 34 2.21 8.55 -1.23
N PHE A 35 3.01 7.57 -1.66
CA PHE A 35 2.49 6.25 -2.06
C PHE A 35 1.92 5.46 -0.88
N ILE A 36 2.59 5.48 0.29
CA ILE A 36 2.06 4.83 1.49
C ILE A 36 0.76 5.52 1.94
N GLY A 37 0.71 6.85 1.91
CA GLY A 37 -0.49 7.61 2.24
C GLY A 37 -1.67 7.26 1.33
N LEU A 38 -1.45 7.24 0.00
CA LEU A 38 -2.46 6.85 -0.98
C LEU A 38 -2.93 5.39 -0.79
N PHE A 39 -2.00 4.48 -0.48
CA PHE A 39 -2.33 3.09 -0.19
C PHE A 39 -3.23 2.95 1.04
N VAL A 40 -2.91 3.65 2.14
CA VAL A 40 -3.71 3.62 3.37
C VAL A 40 -5.10 4.21 3.15
N ILE A 41 -5.21 5.31 2.39
CA ILE A 41 -6.51 5.91 2.04
C ILE A 41 -7.34 4.93 1.18
N SER A 42 -6.73 4.31 0.17
CA SER A 42 -7.40 3.33 -0.69
C SER A 42 -7.86 2.09 0.09
N CYS A 43 -7.02 1.57 0.98
CA CYS A 43 -7.35 0.47 1.90
C CYS A 43 -8.52 0.83 2.82
N SER A 44 -8.52 2.05 3.38
CA SER A 44 -9.60 2.53 4.26
C SER A 44 -10.94 2.63 3.51
N ILE A 45 -10.94 3.15 2.28
CA ILE A 45 -12.14 3.26 1.45
C ILE A 45 -12.65 1.86 1.06
N ALA A 46 -11.76 0.95 0.69
CA ALA A 46 -12.15 -0.41 0.32
C ALA A 46 -12.69 -1.21 1.51
N LEU A 47 -12.11 -1.03 2.71
CA LEU A 47 -12.62 -1.59 3.95
C LEU A 47 -14.00 -1.01 4.30
N LEU A 48 -14.17 0.30 4.14
CA LEU A 48 -15.45 0.98 4.34
C LEU A 48 -16.52 0.44 3.38
N HIS A 49 -16.18 0.27 2.10
CA HIS A 49 -17.05 -0.36 1.10
C HIS A 49 -17.39 -1.81 1.45
N TYR A 50 -16.42 -2.59 1.94
CA TYR A 50 -16.65 -3.97 2.37
C TYR A 50 -17.59 -4.05 3.58
N LEU A 51 -17.46 -3.12 4.53
CA LEU A 51 -18.33 -3.03 5.71
C LEU A 51 -19.74 -2.49 5.39
N LEU A 52 -19.85 -1.52 4.47
CA LEU A 52 -21.14 -0.92 4.09
C LEU A 52 -21.93 -1.77 3.11
N ASN A 53 -21.25 -2.49 2.21
CA ASN A 53 -21.87 -3.28 1.17
C ASN A 53 -21.97 -4.76 1.55
N GLY A 54 -22.08 -5.03 2.87
CA GLY A 54 -21.92 -6.34 3.48
C GLY A 54 -22.60 -7.48 2.74
N ASP A 55 -21.76 -8.40 2.26
CA ASP A 55 -22.05 -9.83 2.13
C ASP A 55 -21.18 -10.57 3.16
#